data_AF-A0A959JDZ1-F1
#
_entry.id   AF-A0A959JDZ1-F1
#
_cell.length_a   1.000
_cell.length_b   1.000
_cell.length_c   1.000
_cell.angle_alpha   90.00
_cell.angle_beta   90.00
_cell.angle_gamma   90.00
#
_symmetry.space_group_name_H-M   'P 1'
#
loop_
_entity.id
_entity.type
_entity.pdbx_description
1 polymer ?
#
loop_
_entity_poly.entity_id
_entity_poly.type
_entity_poly.pdbx_seq_one_letter_code
_entity_poly.pdbx_strand_id
1 'polypeptide(L)'
;MKNSIQLVLLLSLFACHTATKQQDMQTDTSSIRATMTSAVDTVKPIEKSDAEWKAELTPQEYYVLREKGTERAFSGDLWDYHGDGIFVCAACGLPLFDSHTKFE
;
A
#
# COMPACT_ATOMS: atom_id res chain seq x y z
N MET A 1 28.74 -62.85 -9.04
CA MET A 1 27.50 -62.17 -9.48
C MET A 1 26.55 -61.86 -8.30
N LYS A 2 27.06 -61.42 -7.14
CA LYS A 2 26.22 -61.07 -5.96
C LYS A 2 26.42 -59.62 -5.48
N ASN A 3 27.24 -58.83 -6.18
CA ASN A 3 27.67 -57.50 -5.73
C ASN A 3 27.07 -56.34 -6.56
N SER A 4 26.12 -56.64 -7.46
CA SER A 4 25.48 -55.63 -8.32
C SER A 4 24.07 -55.25 -7.85
N ILE A 5 23.47 -56.02 -6.94
CA ILE A 5 22.12 -55.76 -6.38
C ILE A 5 22.18 -54.83 -5.16
N GLN A 6 23.31 -54.82 -4.43
CA GLN A 6 23.50 -53.93 -3.27
C GLN A 6 23.69 -52.45 -3.64
N LEU A 7 24.17 -52.15 -4.85
CA LEU A 7 24.43 -50.77 -5.27
C LEU A 7 23.16 -50.01 -5.70
N VAL A 8 22.10 -50.74 -6.09
CA VAL A 8 20.82 -50.14 -6.53
C VAL A 8 19.92 -49.79 -5.35
N LEU A 9 20.09 -50.44 -4.20
CA LEU A 9 19.27 -50.23 -2.99
C LEU A 9 19.76 -49.10 -2.07
N LEU A 10 20.99 -48.61 -2.26
CA LEU A 10 21.54 -47.47 -1.51
C LEU A 10 21.30 -46.12 -2.21
N LEU A 11 20.92 -46.11 -3.49
CA LEU A 11 20.65 -44.87 -4.23
C LEU A 11 19.22 -44.31 -4.02
N SER A 12 18.30 -45.08 -3.44
CA SER A 12 16.90 -44.67 -3.22
C SER A 12 16.65 -43.95 -1.88
N LEU A 13 17.65 -43.85 -1.00
CA LEU A 13 17.52 -43.21 0.32
C LEU A 13 17.91 -41.72 0.37
N PHE A 14 18.39 -41.13 -0.74
CA PHE A 14 18.72 -39.69 -0.82
C PHE A 14 17.64 -38.83 -1.51
N ALA A 15 16.50 -39.41 -1.92
CA ALA A 15 15.46 -38.70 -2.66
C ALA A 15 14.46 -37.91 -1.79
N CYS A 16 14.68 -37.79 -0.48
CA CYS A 16 13.81 -37.00 0.39
C CYS A 16 14.60 -36.31 1.49
N HIS A 17 15.54 -35.43 1.13
CA HIS A 17 16.06 -34.38 2.03
C HIS A 17 16.50 -33.15 1.23
N THR A 18 15.51 -32.46 0.66
CA THR A 18 15.56 -30.99 0.61
C THR A 18 14.22 -30.51 1.13
N ALA A 19 14.08 -30.56 2.45
CA ALA A 19 13.17 -29.68 3.15
C ALA A 19 13.62 -28.25 2.83
N THR A 20 12.97 -27.61 1.87
CA THR A 20 13.06 -26.16 1.69
C THR A 20 12.52 -25.54 2.96
N LYS A 21 13.44 -25.23 3.87
CA LYS A 21 13.21 -24.43 5.06
C LYS A 21 12.53 -23.14 4.58
N GLN A 22 11.27 -23.00 4.98
CA GLN A 22 10.53 -21.76 4.91
C GLN A 22 11.41 -20.65 5.50
N GLN A 23 11.91 -19.76 4.65
CA GLN A 23 12.46 -18.50 5.11
C GLN A 23 11.28 -17.61 5.34
N ASP A 24 10.75 -17.68 6.56
CA ASP A 24 9.98 -16.59 7.12
C ASP A 24 10.88 -15.35 7.02
N MET A 25 10.61 -14.50 6.02
CA MET A 25 11.15 -13.15 5.98
C MET A 25 10.48 -12.42 7.14
N GLN A 26 11.10 -12.54 8.31
CA GLN A 26 10.83 -11.69 9.47
C GLN A 26 11.34 -10.29 9.11
N THR A 27 10.60 -9.59 8.26
CA THR A 27 10.63 -8.13 8.30
C THR A 27 10.18 -7.77 9.70
N ASP A 28 11.07 -7.12 10.45
CA ASP A 28 10.84 -6.73 11.82
C ASP A 28 9.79 -5.61 11.85
N THR A 29 8.53 -6.00 11.63
CA THR A 29 7.35 -5.11 11.56
C THR A 29 7.15 -4.36 12.88
N SER A 30 7.82 -4.79 13.95
CA SER A 30 7.87 -4.14 15.26
C SER A 30 8.57 -2.78 15.20
N SER A 31 9.67 -2.68 14.45
CA SER A 31 10.47 -1.46 14.30
C SER A 31 9.77 -0.45 13.39
N ILE A 32 9.19 -0.91 12.28
CA ILE A 32 8.44 -0.07 11.34
C ILE A 32 7.21 0.56 12.03
N ARG A 33 6.48 -0.22 12.85
CA ARG A 33 5.31 0.27 13.59
C ARG A 33 5.69 1.31 14.65
N ALA A 34 6.79 1.11 15.38
CA ALA A 34 7.26 2.06 16.38
C ALA A 34 7.66 3.40 15.74
N THR A 35 8.33 3.36 14.58
CA THR A 35 8.73 4.57 13.85
C THR A 35 7.53 5.32 13.25
N MET A 36 6.51 4.63 12.71
CA MET A 36 5.30 5.29 12.19
C MET A 36 4.40 5.88 13.29
N THR A 37 4.41 5.30 14.49
CA THR A 37 3.57 5.79 15.60
C THR A 37 4.01 7.18 16.07
N SER A 38 5.30 7.52 15.99
CA SER A 38 5.79 8.86 16.40
C SER A 38 5.47 9.97 15.38
N ALA A 39 5.25 9.63 14.10
CA ALA A 39 4.95 10.63 13.07
C ALA A 39 3.48 11.08 13.08
N VAL A 40 2.56 10.18 13.43
CA VAL A 40 1.10 10.45 13.43
C VAL A 40 0.70 11.45 14.52
N ASP A 41 1.42 11.50 15.64
CA ASP A 41 1.14 12.37 16.78
C ASP A 41 1.34 13.87 16.48
N THR A 42 1.91 14.19 15.30
CA THR A 42 2.15 15.58 14.86
C THR A 42 1.03 16.17 14.01
N VAL A 43 0.10 15.35 13.50
CA VAL A 43 -0.98 15.81 12.61
C VAL A 43 -2.10 16.41 13.44
N LYS A 44 -2.25 17.74 13.36
CA LYS A 44 -3.31 18.46 14.05
C LYS A 44 -4.60 18.50 13.21
N PRO A 45 -5.79 18.39 13.84
CA PRO A 45 -7.05 18.65 13.16
C PRO A 45 -7.09 20.07 12.56
N ILE A 46 -7.68 20.19 11.39
CA ILE A 46 -7.88 21.48 10.72
C ILE A 46 -9.29 21.98 11.03
N GLU A 47 -9.37 23.11 11.74
CA GLU A 47 -10.60 23.80 12.04
C GLU A 47 -10.74 25.02 11.13
N LYS A 48 -11.70 24.98 10.20
CA LYS A 48 -12.07 26.10 9.31
C LYS A 48 -13.57 26.12 9.13
N SER A 49 -14.12 27.32 8.95
CA SER A 49 -15.51 27.53 8.60
C SER A 49 -15.82 27.10 7.17
N ASP A 50 -17.10 26.86 6.87
CA ASP A 50 -17.53 26.53 5.51
C ASP A 50 -17.24 27.65 4.50
N ALA A 51 -17.24 28.91 4.95
CA ALA A 51 -16.91 30.06 4.10
C ALA A 51 -15.43 30.05 3.68
N GLU A 52 -14.52 29.73 4.61
CA GLU A 52 -13.09 29.57 4.32
C GLU A 52 -12.85 28.39 3.38
N TRP A 53 -13.52 27.26 3.60
CA TRP A 53 -13.41 26.12 2.69
C TRP A 53 -13.92 26.40 1.28
N LYS A 54 -15.05 27.11 1.14
CA LYS A 54 -15.57 27.53 -0.18
C LYS A 54 -14.67 28.54 -0.89
N ALA A 55 -13.83 29.27 -0.15
CA ALA A 55 -12.86 30.19 -0.72
C ALA A 55 -11.58 29.49 -1.19
N GLU A 56 -11.18 28.40 -0.54
CA GLU A 56 -9.96 27.65 -0.88
C GLU A 56 -10.20 26.54 -1.91
N LEU A 57 -11.33 25.84 -1.82
CA LEU A 57 -11.66 24.71 -2.69
C LEU A 57 -12.43 25.16 -3.93
N THR A 58 -12.26 24.45 -5.04
CA THR A 58 -13.19 24.59 -6.16
C THR A 58 -14.61 24.14 -5.75
N PRO A 59 -15.66 24.61 -6.45
CA PRO A 59 -17.02 24.19 -6.15
C PRO A 59 -17.22 22.66 -6.17
N GLN A 60 -16.54 21.97 -7.09
CA GLN A 60 -16.61 20.52 -7.21
C GLN A 60 -15.90 19.80 -6.04
N GLU A 61 -14.70 20.24 -5.67
CA GLU A 61 -13.98 19.68 -4.51
C GLU A 61 -14.74 19.92 -3.21
N TYR A 62 -15.34 21.11 -3.02
CA TYR A 62 -16.17 21.38 -1.84
C TYR A 62 -17.38 20.44 -1.79
N TYR A 63 -18.11 20.28 -2.90
CA TYR A 63 -19.25 19.38 -2.99
C TYR A 63 -18.86 17.94 -2.60
N VAL A 64 -17.76 17.41 -3.15
CA VAL A 64 -17.30 16.04 -2.87
C VAL A 64 -16.80 15.90 -1.43
N LEU A 65 -15.87 16.75 -1.00
CA LEU A 65 -15.14 16.59 0.27
C LEU A 65 -15.94 17.02 1.50
N ARG A 66 -16.83 18.01 1.36
CA ARG A 66 -17.55 18.63 2.49
C ARG A 66 -19.04 18.30 2.49
N GLU A 67 -19.67 18.21 1.31
CA GLU A 67 -21.10 17.88 1.19
C GLU A 67 -21.36 16.39 0.93
N LYS A 68 -20.30 15.55 0.95
CA LYS A 68 -20.37 14.11 0.69
C LYS A 68 -20.96 13.79 -0.69
N GLY A 69 -20.71 14.67 -1.65
CA GLY A 69 -21.05 14.46 -3.05
C GLY A 69 -20.17 13.40 -3.70
N THR A 70 -20.58 12.99 -4.90
CA THR A 70 -19.79 12.12 -5.77
C THR A 70 -19.69 12.79 -7.13
N GLU A 71 -18.49 12.86 -7.70
CA GLU A 71 -18.32 13.31 -9.07
C GLU A 71 -19.00 12.38 -10.08
N ARG A 72 -19.16 12.84 -11.32
CA ARG A 72 -19.69 11.99 -12.38
C ARG A 72 -18.65 10.94 -12.76
N ALA A 73 -19.10 9.78 -13.23
CA ALA A 73 -18.20 8.76 -13.73
C ALA A 73 -17.28 9.33 -14.83
N PHE A 74 -15.98 9.05 -14.72
CA PHE A 74 -14.93 9.42 -15.66
C PHE A 74 -14.77 10.93 -15.88
N SER A 75 -15.09 11.76 -14.88
CA SER A 75 -14.96 13.22 -14.99
C SER A 75 -13.85 13.85 -14.14
N GLY A 76 -13.30 13.16 -13.15
CA GLY A 76 -12.29 13.73 -12.26
C GLY A 76 -10.92 13.84 -12.93
N ASP A 77 -10.20 14.94 -12.74
CA ASP A 77 -8.94 15.22 -13.46
C ASP A 77 -7.86 14.12 -13.34
N LEU A 78 -7.94 13.31 -12.29
CA LEU A 78 -7.00 12.23 -12.01
C LEU A 78 -7.50 10.83 -12.40
N TRP A 79 -8.66 10.71 -13.04
CA TRP A 79 -9.26 9.40 -13.39
C TRP A 79 -8.31 8.57 -14.28
N ASP A 80 -7.72 9.20 -15.30
CA ASP A 80 -6.78 8.57 -16.26
C ASP A 80 -5.33 9.03 -16.02
N TYR A 81 -5.01 9.48 -14.80
CA TYR A 81 -3.65 9.92 -14.51
C TYR A 81 -2.75 8.73 -14.18
N HIS A 82 -1.61 8.64 -14.86
CA HIS A 82 -0.61 7.55 -14.76
C HIS A 82 0.81 8.03 -14.48
N GLY A 83 0.99 9.30 -14.15
CA GLY A 83 2.31 9.84 -13.83
C GLY A 83 2.81 9.41 -12.45
N ASP A 84 4.13 9.51 -12.25
CA ASP A 84 4.77 9.24 -10.96
C ASP A 84 4.48 10.36 -9.95
N GLY A 85 4.11 9.99 -8.71
CA GLY A 85 3.89 10.95 -7.64
C GLY A 85 3.12 10.40 -6.44
N ILE A 86 2.76 11.29 -5.52
CA ILE A 86 1.92 11.00 -4.36
C ILE A 86 0.59 11.74 -4.51
N PHE A 87 -0.51 11.01 -4.36
CA PHE A 87 -1.84 11.60 -4.28
C PHE A 87 -2.04 12.19 -2.88
N VAL A 88 -2.48 13.44 -2.83
CA VAL A 88 -2.67 14.20 -1.59
C VAL A 88 -4.15 14.56 -1.42
N CYS A 89 -4.60 14.71 -0.17
CA CYS A 89 -5.92 15.23 0.11
C CYS A 89 -6.01 16.70 -0.35
N ALA A 90 -6.95 17.01 -1.25
CA ALA A 90 -7.10 18.36 -1.78
C ALA A 90 -7.47 19.41 -0.71
N ALA A 91 -8.03 19.00 0.44
CA ALA A 91 -8.33 19.91 1.54
C ALA A 91 -7.15 20.13 2.51
N CYS A 92 -6.53 19.07 3.01
CA CYS A 92 -5.50 19.18 4.06
C CYS A 92 -4.06 18.99 3.58
N GLY A 93 -3.85 18.62 2.31
CA GLY A 93 -2.54 18.41 1.72
C GLY A 93 -1.79 17.16 2.22
N LEU A 94 -2.39 16.37 3.12
CA LEU A 94 -1.75 15.16 3.63
C LEU A 94 -1.65 14.09 2.53
N PRO A 95 -0.53 13.34 2.48
CA PRO A 95 -0.35 12.24 1.54
C PRO A 95 -1.35 11.10 1.83
N LEU A 96 -1.91 10.53 0.77
CA LEU A 96 -2.89 9.44 0.83
C LEU A 96 -2.33 8.13 0.26
N PHE A 97 -1.90 8.15 -1.00
CA PHE A 97 -1.39 6.95 -1.68
C PHE A 97 -0.34 7.29 -2.72
N ASP A 98 0.55 6.34 -2.96
CA ASP A 98 1.62 6.40 -3.94
C ASP A 98 1.10 5.95 -5.32
N SER A 99 1.53 6.63 -6.38
CA SER A 99 1.08 6.33 -7.76
C SER A 99 1.37 4.90 -8.20
N HIS A 100 2.41 4.24 -7.67
CA HIS A 100 2.70 2.84 -7.95
C HIS A 100 1.62 1.88 -7.44
N THR A 101 0.69 2.36 -6.61
CA THR A 101 -0.46 1.58 -6.11
C THR A 101 -1.75 1.82 -6.90
N LYS A 102 -1.77 2.77 -7.84
CA LYS A 102 -2.91 2.99 -8.74
C LYS A 102 -2.97 1.87 -9.79
N PHE A 103 -4.19 1.49 -10.18
CA PHE A 103 -4.49 0.52 -11.22
C PHE A 103 -5.65 1.04 -12.10
N GLU A 104 -5.99 0.26 -13.14
CA GLU A 104 -7.13 0.49 -14.04
C GLU A 104 -8.32 -0.42 -13.74
#